data_AF-A0A212KG50-F1
#
_entry.id   AF-A0A212KG50-F1
#
_cell.length_a   1.000
_cell.length_b   1.000
_cell.length_c   1.000
_cell.angle_alpha   90.00
_cell.angle_beta   90.00
_cell.angle_gamma   90.00
#
_symmetry.space_group_name_H-M   'P 1'
#
loop_
_entity.id
_entity.type
_entity.pdbx_description
1 polymer ?
#
loop_
_entity_poly.entity_id
_entity_poly.type
_entity_poly.pdbx_seq_one_letter_code
_entity_poly.pdbx_strand_id
1 'polypeptide(L)'
;MVDNGRDKSQSKGRLPPLTEKAALIEAHTGQQSFDSYAKGHRASILQALELATNWQDIHETLARYGMTIKPHGNGLAIKDQHGKHTIKASALDRSLSQKKVEERFGSYVAPRRMEHVAEHSRYQAEPLHRSPERGELFMKYKAAIELRKNTLQQVKEREDAALTAIRKNWAAKRQEIDHMSIAKRNRRNLLQLVNKHEAEALVKARIPFQEQRIELRKDIPFTSWNSFLRHESEQGNEVALAILRSREAVVEAEVPASSFARNSFNAVGTALYVTKERELLERTDISSNGKKSLLAVLRMEKLIGKRPAQSSKDYTWQVDNKGIVIFTFANGGIVRDTGQKVLFSVGNAETAEIARLYGQAKWGKNVCMENNKIFWKKIQERQQGWSR
;
A
#
# COMPACT_ATOMS: atom_id res chain seq x y z
N MET A 1 47.48 25.60 10.59
CA MET A 1 46.01 25.83 10.62
C MET A 1 45.38 24.77 9.73
N VAL A 2 44.65 23.77 10.17
CA VAL A 2 44.17 23.36 11.49
C VAL A 2 44.28 21.85 11.54
N ASP A 3 44.94 21.36 12.58
CA ASP A 3 44.91 19.98 13.03
C ASP A 3 43.46 19.61 13.41
N ASN A 4 42.83 18.73 12.63
CA ASN A 4 41.56 18.11 13.00
C ASN A 4 41.83 16.75 13.63
N GLY A 5 42.48 16.80 14.79
CA GLY A 5 42.55 15.70 15.74
C GLY A 5 41.13 15.25 16.09
N ARG A 6 40.67 14.17 15.42
CA ARG A 6 39.52 13.39 15.89
C ARG A 6 39.97 12.74 17.18
N ASP A 7 39.49 13.33 18.26
CA ASP A 7 39.67 12.87 19.63
C ASP A 7 39.39 11.36 19.72
N LYS A 8 40.47 10.59 19.89
CA LYS A 8 40.46 9.11 19.99
C LYS A 8 40.24 8.63 21.43
N SER A 9 39.64 9.45 22.28
CA SER A 9 39.67 9.22 23.73
C SER A 9 38.33 8.86 24.37
N GLN A 10 37.29 8.41 23.64
CA GLN A 10 36.09 7.84 24.30
C GLN A 10 35.44 6.70 23.50
N SER A 11 35.78 5.44 23.80
CA SER A 11 34.88 4.27 23.65
C SER A 11 35.57 2.94 23.98
N LYS A 12 36.11 2.78 25.20
CA LYS A 12 36.62 1.45 25.64
C LYS A 12 35.52 0.44 26.01
N GLY A 13 34.24 0.73 25.76
CA GLY A 13 33.13 -0.20 26.07
C GLY A 13 31.88 -0.07 25.19
N ARG A 14 31.87 0.74 24.13
CA ARG A 14 30.69 0.90 23.27
C ARG A 14 30.84 0.02 22.03
N LEU A 15 29.83 -0.82 21.75
CA LEU A 15 29.76 -1.59 20.52
C LEU A 15 29.86 -0.66 19.30
N PRO A 16 30.46 -1.11 18.17
CA PRO A 16 30.54 -0.31 16.97
C PRO A 16 29.14 0.15 16.52
N PRO A 17 29.00 1.33 15.92
CA PRO A 17 27.70 1.82 15.45
C PRO A 17 27.07 0.82 14.48
N LEU A 18 25.75 0.63 14.57
CA LEU A 18 24.99 -0.21 13.64
C LEU A 18 25.06 0.38 12.23
N THR A 19 24.97 -0.49 11.22
CA THR A 19 24.79 -0.03 9.83
C THR A 19 23.46 0.71 9.72
N GLU A 20 23.36 1.75 8.90
CA GLU A 20 22.12 2.52 8.69
C GLU A 20 20.90 1.63 8.39
N LYS A 21 21.08 0.62 7.52
CA LYS A 21 20.05 -0.37 7.19
C LYS A 21 19.64 -1.21 8.40
N ALA A 22 20.59 -1.60 9.25
CA ALA A 22 20.31 -2.35 10.47
C ALA A 22 19.54 -1.48 11.46
N ALA A 23 20.01 -0.26 11.71
CA ALA A 23 19.33 0.72 12.56
C ALA A 23 17.89 0.97 12.08
N LEU A 24 17.66 1.11 10.78
CA LEU A 24 16.33 1.29 10.19
C LEU A 24 15.43 0.06 10.39
N ILE A 25 15.97 -1.16 10.26
CA ILE A 25 15.23 -2.40 10.48
C ILE A 25 14.84 -2.54 11.95
N GLU A 26 15.77 -2.35 12.88
CA GLU A 26 15.48 -2.40 14.33
C GLU A 26 14.47 -1.35 14.72
N ALA A 27 14.60 -0.16 14.12
CA ALA A 27 13.65 0.91 14.27
C ALA A 27 12.24 0.47 13.78
N HIS A 28 12.12 0.02 12.55
CA HIS A 28 10.80 -0.27 11.98
C HIS A 28 10.11 -1.49 12.60
N THR A 29 10.88 -2.49 13.02
CA THR A 29 10.37 -3.78 13.50
C THR A 29 10.37 -3.94 15.01
N GLY A 30 11.20 -3.18 15.75
CA GLY A 30 11.42 -3.37 17.18
C GLY A 30 12.24 -4.63 17.53
N GLN A 31 12.74 -5.36 16.54
CA GLN A 31 13.50 -6.59 16.70
C GLN A 31 15.00 -6.35 16.53
N GLN A 32 15.82 -7.15 17.20
CA GLN A 32 17.27 -7.18 17.03
C GLN A 32 17.61 -7.52 15.59
N SER A 33 18.46 -6.69 14.98
CA SER A 33 19.03 -7.00 13.68
C SER A 33 20.19 -7.98 13.84
N PHE A 34 20.47 -8.74 12.78
CA PHE A 34 21.64 -9.60 12.73
C PHE A 34 22.96 -8.84 12.97
N ASP A 35 23.03 -7.56 12.61
CA ASP A 35 24.20 -6.69 12.86
C ASP A 35 24.41 -6.47 14.37
N SER A 36 23.34 -6.17 15.11
CA SER A 36 23.38 -6.02 16.58
C SER A 36 23.67 -7.34 17.28
N TYR A 37 23.11 -8.46 16.81
CA TYR A 37 23.42 -9.79 17.32
C TYR A 37 24.92 -10.13 17.17
N ALA A 38 25.45 -10.00 15.95
CA ALA A 38 26.86 -10.27 15.68
C ALA A 38 27.79 -9.36 16.48
N LYS A 39 27.44 -8.07 16.63
CA LYS A 39 28.17 -7.11 17.47
C LYS A 39 28.09 -7.46 18.96
N GLY A 40 26.99 -8.00 19.45
CA GLY A 40 26.86 -8.50 20.82
C GLY A 40 27.92 -9.55 21.18
N HIS A 41 28.32 -10.38 20.22
CA HIS A 41 29.36 -11.40 20.39
C HIS A 41 30.77 -10.94 19.98
N ARG A 42 30.97 -9.64 19.70
CA ARG A 42 32.25 -9.08 19.25
C ARG A 42 33.41 -9.43 20.18
N ALA A 43 33.23 -9.30 21.50
CA ALA A 43 34.30 -9.53 22.46
C ALA A 43 34.82 -10.98 22.39
N SER A 44 33.91 -11.95 22.37
CA SER A 44 34.25 -13.38 22.24
C SER A 44 34.91 -13.70 20.90
N ILE A 45 34.42 -13.11 19.80
CA ILE A 45 35.00 -13.30 18.47
C ILE A 45 36.42 -12.71 18.38
N LEU A 46 36.65 -11.54 18.98
CA LEU A 46 37.98 -10.92 18.98
C LEU A 46 38.97 -11.67 19.88
N GLN A 47 38.52 -12.16 21.03
CA GLN A 47 39.35 -13.01 21.88
C GLN A 47 39.75 -14.30 21.15
N ALA A 48 38.80 -14.92 20.43
CA ALA A 48 39.11 -16.09 19.61
C ALA A 48 40.04 -15.75 18.43
N LEU A 49 39.86 -14.58 17.80
CA LEU A 49 40.78 -14.10 16.76
C LEU A 49 42.19 -13.94 17.31
N GLU A 50 42.38 -13.43 18.53
CA GLU A 50 43.70 -13.31 19.16
C GLU A 50 44.36 -14.67 19.41
N LEU A 51 43.58 -15.69 19.80
CA LEU A 51 44.09 -17.04 20.06
C LEU A 51 44.23 -17.91 18.81
N ALA A 52 43.51 -17.59 17.72
CA ALA A 52 43.49 -18.37 16.50
C ALA A 52 44.86 -18.44 15.82
N THR A 53 45.19 -19.61 15.31
CA THR A 53 46.42 -19.88 14.55
C THR A 53 46.14 -20.09 13.07
N ASN A 54 44.90 -20.40 12.71
CA ASN A 54 44.50 -20.74 11.36
C ASN A 54 43.03 -20.34 11.09
N TRP A 55 42.58 -20.49 9.84
CA TRP A 55 41.21 -20.18 9.43
C TRP A 55 40.13 -21.06 10.11
N GLN A 56 40.46 -22.31 10.42
CA GLN A 56 39.53 -23.27 11.03
C GLN A 56 39.11 -22.80 12.43
N ASP A 57 40.03 -22.30 13.25
CA ASP A 57 39.75 -21.82 14.61
C ASP A 57 38.67 -20.70 14.62
N ILE A 58 38.71 -19.82 13.61
CA ILE A 58 37.75 -18.73 13.42
C ILE A 58 36.41 -19.26 12.95
N HIS A 59 36.42 -20.19 11.99
CA HIS A 59 35.19 -20.82 11.51
C HIS A 59 34.46 -21.52 12.65
N GLU A 60 35.17 -22.27 13.49
CA GLU A 60 34.60 -22.97 14.64
C GLU A 60 34.01 -21.99 15.66
N THR A 61 34.71 -20.90 15.96
CA THR A 61 34.20 -19.89 16.89
C THR A 61 32.93 -19.24 16.37
N LEU A 62 32.90 -18.83 15.10
CA LEU A 62 31.71 -18.21 14.51
C LEU A 62 30.55 -19.20 14.44
N ALA A 63 30.81 -20.47 14.14
CA ALA A 63 29.78 -21.51 14.10
C ALA A 63 29.13 -21.76 15.47
N ARG A 64 29.87 -21.59 16.59
CA ARG A 64 29.25 -21.65 17.94
C ARG A 64 28.16 -20.58 18.14
N TYR A 65 28.18 -19.50 17.37
CA TYR A 65 27.16 -18.44 17.40
C TYR A 65 26.25 -18.47 16.14
N GLY A 66 26.20 -19.60 15.41
CA GLY A 66 25.40 -19.74 14.20
C GLY A 66 25.85 -18.82 13.05
N MET A 67 27.10 -18.36 13.06
CA MET A 67 27.68 -17.47 12.07
C MET A 67 28.73 -18.17 11.21
N THR A 68 28.90 -17.71 9.97
CA THR A 68 29.95 -18.20 9.07
C THR A 68 30.67 -17.04 8.39
N ILE A 69 31.98 -17.14 8.20
CA ILE A 69 32.76 -16.12 7.47
C ILE A 69 33.12 -16.61 6.07
N LYS A 70 32.81 -15.79 5.06
CA LYS A 70 33.06 -16.10 3.65
C LYS A 70 33.58 -14.87 2.89
N PRO A 71 34.40 -15.07 1.84
CA PRO A 71 34.75 -14.01 0.91
C PRO A 71 33.50 -13.43 0.26
N HIS A 72 33.46 -12.11 0.13
CA HIS A 72 32.37 -11.39 -0.52
C HIS A 72 32.88 -10.08 -1.12
N GLY A 73 33.08 -10.06 -2.44
CA GLY A 73 33.71 -8.95 -3.14
C GLY A 73 35.16 -8.76 -2.69
N ASN A 74 35.55 -7.51 -2.43
CA ASN A 74 36.92 -7.15 -1.99
C ASN A 74 37.12 -7.32 -0.47
N GLY A 75 36.40 -8.23 0.17
CA GLY A 75 36.46 -8.40 1.62
C GLY A 75 35.85 -9.69 2.13
N LEU A 76 35.69 -9.76 3.46
CA LEU A 76 35.00 -10.85 4.14
C LEU A 76 33.62 -10.40 4.63
N ALA A 77 32.67 -11.33 4.61
CA ALA A 77 31.33 -11.15 5.15
C ALA A 77 31.02 -12.26 6.15
N ILE A 78 30.37 -11.88 7.26
CA ILE A 78 29.82 -12.80 8.25
C ILE A 78 28.35 -13.01 7.91
N LYS A 79 27.95 -14.26 7.72
CA LYS A 79 26.60 -14.68 7.33
C LYS A 79 25.97 -15.48 8.44
N ASP A 80 24.66 -15.34 8.59
CA ASP A 80 23.84 -16.27 9.34
C ASP A 80 23.86 -17.63 8.64
N GLN A 81 24.13 -18.70 9.40
CA GLN A 81 24.13 -20.06 8.88
C GLN A 81 22.72 -20.56 8.52
N HIS A 82 21.69 -20.01 9.17
CA HIS A 82 20.29 -20.46 9.06
C HIS A 82 19.40 -19.48 8.29
N GLY A 83 19.97 -18.36 7.85
CA GLY A 83 19.23 -17.25 7.28
C GLY A 83 19.93 -16.59 6.11
N LYS A 84 19.31 -15.52 5.59
CA LYS A 84 19.86 -14.70 4.50
C LYS A 84 20.59 -13.46 5.01
N HIS A 85 20.72 -13.30 6.32
CA HIS A 85 21.31 -12.12 6.92
C HIS A 85 22.82 -12.14 6.81
N THR A 86 23.42 -10.97 6.59
CA THR A 86 24.86 -10.83 6.35
C THR A 86 25.33 -9.47 6.82
N ILE A 87 26.52 -9.44 7.43
CA ILE A 87 27.25 -8.21 7.72
C ILE A 87 28.65 -8.27 7.11
N LYS A 88 29.24 -7.12 6.83
CA LYS A 88 30.66 -7.04 6.47
C LYS A 88 31.49 -7.39 7.70
N ALA A 89 32.48 -8.27 7.57
CA ALA A 89 33.33 -8.65 8.72
C ALA A 89 34.05 -7.43 9.32
N SER A 90 34.48 -6.48 8.46
CA SER A 90 35.09 -5.23 8.90
C SER A 90 34.14 -4.28 9.64
N ALA A 91 32.82 -4.48 9.57
CA ALA A 91 31.84 -3.71 10.32
C ALA A 91 31.70 -4.22 11.78
N LEU A 92 32.10 -5.48 12.03
CA LEU A 92 32.24 -6.03 13.37
C LEU A 92 33.52 -5.52 14.03
N ASP A 93 34.65 -5.61 13.33
CA ASP A 93 35.90 -4.97 13.72
C ASP A 93 36.85 -4.82 12.52
N ARG A 94 37.69 -3.77 12.52
CA ARG A 94 38.71 -3.57 11.47
C ARG A 94 39.74 -4.71 11.44
N SER A 95 40.00 -5.41 12.55
CA SER A 95 40.87 -6.58 12.63
C SER A 95 40.40 -7.74 11.74
N LEU A 96 39.09 -7.88 11.53
CA LEU A 96 38.46 -8.90 10.69
C LEU A 96 38.39 -8.51 9.20
N SER A 97 39.16 -7.51 8.78
CA SER A 97 39.29 -7.18 7.35
C SER A 97 40.10 -8.25 6.64
N GLN A 98 39.74 -8.55 5.37
CA GLN A 98 40.37 -9.61 4.59
C GLN A 98 41.90 -9.52 4.63
N LYS A 99 42.45 -8.33 4.35
CA LYS A 99 43.90 -8.09 4.37
C LYS A 99 44.56 -8.48 5.70
N LYS A 100 43.99 -8.08 6.84
CA LYS A 100 44.56 -8.36 8.16
C LYS A 100 44.48 -9.83 8.56
N VAL A 101 43.37 -10.49 8.20
CA VAL A 101 43.18 -11.91 8.51
C VAL A 101 44.08 -12.76 7.60
N GLU A 102 44.22 -12.39 6.33
CA GLU A 102 45.13 -13.05 5.38
C GLU A 102 46.62 -12.79 5.68
N GLU A 103 46.99 -11.61 6.19
CA GLU A 103 48.35 -11.33 6.69
C GLU A 103 48.76 -12.31 7.79
N ARG A 104 47.79 -12.84 8.55
CA ARG A 104 48.04 -13.71 9.70
C ARG A 104 47.88 -15.20 9.40
N PHE A 105 46.87 -15.58 8.62
CA PHE A 105 46.54 -16.99 8.33
C PHE A 105 46.77 -17.40 6.87
N GLY A 106 47.25 -16.50 6.02
CA GLY A 106 47.35 -16.71 4.59
C GLY A 106 46.00 -16.62 3.88
N SER A 107 45.98 -16.98 2.59
CA SER A 107 44.77 -16.93 1.75
C SER A 107 43.60 -17.68 2.39
N TYR A 108 42.38 -17.17 2.17
CA TYR A 108 41.16 -17.77 2.73
C TYR A 108 41.05 -19.27 2.45
N VAL A 109 40.80 -20.04 3.52
CA VAL A 109 40.49 -21.48 3.45
C VAL A 109 39.06 -21.71 3.93
N ALA A 110 38.28 -22.45 3.13
CA ALA A 110 36.93 -22.86 3.50
C ALA A 110 36.94 -23.80 4.73
N PRO A 111 35.92 -23.73 5.61
CA PRO A 111 35.85 -24.57 6.80
C PRO A 111 35.82 -26.06 6.43
N ARG A 112 36.52 -26.89 7.21
CA ARG A 112 36.54 -28.35 7.06
C ARG A 112 35.82 -28.99 8.25
N ARG A 113 34.97 -30.00 8.01
CA ARG A 113 34.30 -30.84 9.03
C ARG A 113 33.77 -30.07 10.26
N MET A 114 32.68 -29.33 10.07
CA MET A 114 32.05 -28.50 11.12
C MET A 114 30.98 -29.23 11.96
N GLU A 115 30.73 -30.52 11.70
CA GLU A 115 29.63 -31.30 12.31
C GLU A 115 29.77 -31.47 13.83
N HIS A 116 30.98 -31.31 14.37
CA HIS A 116 31.26 -31.45 15.81
C HIS A 116 31.01 -30.16 16.61
N VAL A 117 30.77 -29.02 15.94
CA VAL A 117 30.60 -27.73 16.61
C VAL A 117 29.14 -27.54 17.01
N ALA A 118 28.85 -27.71 18.30
CA ALA A 118 27.54 -27.40 18.85
C ALA A 118 27.31 -25.88 18.93
N GLU A 119 26.17 -25.43 18.38
CA GLU A 119 25.72 -24.04 18.48
C GLU A 119 25.35 -23.71 19.93
N HIS A 120 25.99 -22.70 20.50
CA HIS A 120 25.71 -22.17 21.84
C HIS A 120 24.63 -21.09 21.79
N SER A 121 24.62 -20.29 20.72
CA SER A 121 23.64 -19.24 20.48
C SER A 121 23.36 -19.15 18.99
N ARG A 122 22.15 -18.71 18.65
CA ARG A 122 21.71 -18.49 17.28
C ARG A 122 20.97 -17.17 17.19
N TYR A 123 21.16 -16.47 16.07
CA TYR A 123 20.34 -15.31 15.77
C TYR A 123 18.86 -15.71 15.64
N GLN A 124 18.05 -15.15 16.53
CA GLN A 124 16.61 -15.06 16.37
C GLN A 124 16.27 -13.57 16.31
N ALA A 125 15.25 -13.18 15.55
CA ALA A 125 14.79 -11.80 15.48
C ALA A 125 14.07 -11.41 16.80
N GLU A 126 14.80 -11.49 17.90
CA GLU A 126 14.32 -11.26 19.25
C GLU A 126 13.99 -9.78 19.43
N PRO A 127 12.92 -9.45 20.15
CA PRO A 127 12.63 -8.07 20.46
C PRO A 127 13.79 -7.39 21.21
N LEU A 128 14.14 -6.15 20.82
CA LEU A 128 15.29 -5.41 21.37
C LEU A 128 14.98 -4.84 22.77
N HIS A 129 14.76 -5.69 23.77
CA HIS A 129 14.31 -5.26 25.10
C HIS A 129 15.48 -5.05 26.06
N ARG A 130 15.88 -3.78 26.27
CA ARG A 130 16.80 -3.39 27.35
C ARG A 130 16.12 -3.30 28.74
N SER A 131 14.80 -3.47 28.84
CA SER A 131 14.05 -3.56 30.10
C SER A 131 12.72 -4.34 29.95
N PRO A 132 12.21 -4.99 31.02
CA PRO A 132 10.96 -5.79 30.99
C PRO A 132 9.72 -5.02 30.51
N GLU A 133 9.56 -3.77 30.92
CA GLU A 133 8.43 -2.89 30.58
C GLU A 133 8.31 -2.62 29.06
N ARG A 134 9.45 -2.61 28.34
CA ARG A 134 9.45 -2.47 26.88
C ARG A 134 8.85 -3.69 26.19
N GLY A 135 9.02 -4.87 26.80
CA GLY A 135 8.46 -6.10 26.26
C GLY A 135 6.96 -6.21 26.43
N GLU A 136 6.42 -5.70 27.52
CA GLU A 136 4.97 -5.61 27.71
C GLU A 136 4.31 -4.73 26.64
N LEU A 137 4.91 -3.57 26.34
CA LEU A 137 4.42 -2.69 25.27
C LEU A 137 4.45 -3.38 23.90
N PHE A 138 5.50 -4.13 23.60
CA PHE A 138 5.61 -4.85 22.33
C PHE A 138 4.60 -6.00 22.23
N MET A 139 4.36 -6.72 23.33
CA MET A 139 3.32 -7.75 23.38
C MET A 139 1.92 -7.15 23.15
N LYS A 140 1.62 -6.00 23.78
CA LYS A 140 0.37 -5.26 23.55
C LYS A 140 0.20 -4.87 22.09
N TYR A 141 1.24 -4.32 21.47
CA TYR A 141 1.22 -4.00 20.04
C TYR A 141 0.97 -5.23 19.17
N LYS A 142 1.70 -6.32 19.41
CA LYS A 142 1.57 -7.55 18.62
C LYS A 142 0.14 -8.11 18.72
N ALA A 143 -0.40 -8.17 19.94
CA ALA A 143 -1.77 -8.61 20.19
C ALA A 143 -2.80 -7.73 19.46
N ALA A 144 -2.63 -6.39 19.49
CA ALA A 144 -3.50 -5.47 18.78
C ALA A 144 -3.43 -5.64 17.24
N ILE A 145 -2.23 -5.83 16.68
CA ILE A 145 -2.07 -6.09 15.24
C ILE A 145 -2.68 -7.44 14.83
N GLU A 146 -2.48 -8.49 15.63
CA GLU A 146 -3.09 -9.80 15.39
C GLU A 146 -4.61 -9.73 15.47
N LEU A 147 -5.16 -9.05 16.47
CA LEU A 147 -6.59 -8.80 16.60
C LEU A 147 -7.13 -8.09 15.35
N ARG A 148 -6.51 -6.99 14.93
CA ARG A 148 -6.88 -6.25 13.72
C ARG A 148 -6.84 -7.12 12.47
N LYS A 149 -5.81 -7.94 12.32
CA LYS A 149 -5.67 -8.85 11.17
C LYS A 149 -6.81 -9.86 11.13
N ASN A 150 -7.11 -10.48 12.27
CA ASN A 150 -8.16 -11.48 12.38
C ASN A 150 -9.56 -10.88 12.15
N THR A 151 -9.86 -9.72 12.74
CA THR A 151 -11.14 -9.05 12.53
C THR A 151 -11.31 -8.58 11.08
N LEU A 152 -10.29 -8.00 10.45
CA LEU A 152 -10.35 -7.63 9.02
C LEU A 152 -10.58 -8.84 8.12
N GLN A 153 -9.97 -9.98 8.45
CA GLN A 153 -10.17 -11.23 7.70
C GLN A 153 -11.61 -11.72 7.82
N GLN A 154 -12.17 -11.73 9.03
CA GLN A 154 -13.58 -12.10 9.26
C GLN A 154 -14.55 -11.14 8.54
N VAL A 155 -14.31 -9.83 8.60
CA VAL A 155 -15.12 -8.83 7.88
C VAL A 155 -15.08 -9.08 6.37
N LYS A 156 -13.90 -9.41 5.83
CA LYS A 156 -13.73 -9.73 4.42
C LYS A 156 -14.50 -11.01 4.03
N GLU A 157 -14.40 -12.07 4.82
CA GLU A 157 -15.12 -13.32 4.56
C GLU A 157 -16.64 -13.12 4.58
N ARG A 158 -17.15 -12.35 5.55
CA ARG A 158 -18.57 -11.97 5.61
C ARG A 158 -18.99 -11.10 4.43
N GLU A 159 -18.17 -10.14 4.01
CA GLU A 159 -18.41 -9.31 2.82
C GLU A 159 -18.50 -10.18 1.57
N ASP A 160 -17.53 -11.07 1.36
CA ASP A 160 -17.49 -11.96 0.19
C ASP A 160 -18.69 -12.93 0.17
N ALA A 161 -19.06 -13.50 1.33
CA ALA A 161 -20.25 -14.34 1.47
C ALA A 161 -21.55 -13.58 1.14
N ALA A 162 -21.70 -12.35 1.64
CA ALA A 162 -22.87 -11.51 1.36
C ALA A 162 -22.95 -11.13 -0.14
N LEU A 163 -21.83 -10.72 -0.74
CA LEU A 163 -21.79 -10.35 -2.16
C LEU A 163 -22.02 -11.55 -3.08
N THR A 164 -21.52 -12.73 -2.74
CA THR A 164 -21.76 -13.96 -3.52
C THR A 164 -23.22 -14.40 -3.45
N ALA A 165 -23.87 -14.32 -2.27
CA ALA A 165 -25.30 -14.59 -2.13
C ALA A 165 -26.16 -13.63 -2.99
N ILE A 166 -25.84 -12.33 -2.96
CA ILE A 166 -26.52 -11.32 -3.81
C ILE A 166 -26.34 -11.66 -5.29
N ARG A 167 -25.12 -11.93 -5.74
CA ARG A 167 -24.84 -12.29 -7.14
C ARG A 167 -25.58 -13.56 -7.57
N LYS A 168 -25.68 -14.57 -6.70
CA LYS A 168 -26.42 -15.81 -6.96
C LYS A 168 -27.90 -15.53 -7.20
N ASN A 169 -28.53 -14.73 -6.33
CA ASN A 169 -29.94 -14.35 -6.48
C ASN A 169 -30.20 -13.57 -7.78
N TRP A 170 -29.32 -12.64 -8.15
CA TRP A 170 -29.45 -11.88 -9.39
C TRP A 170 -29.11 -12.70 -10.64
N ALA A 171 -28.23 -13.70 -10.54
CA ALA A 171 -27.97 -14.65 -11.62
C ALA A 171 -29.22 -15.49 -11.93
N ALA A 172 -29.94 -15.98 -10.91
CA ALA A 172 -31.20 -16.69 -11.08
C ALA A 172 -32.27 -15.81 -11.78
N LYS A 173 -32.44 -14.56 -11.32
CA LYS A 173 -33.36 -13.59 -11.97
C LYS A 173 -33.01 -13.31 -13.44
N ARG A 174 -31.73 -13.28 -13.79
CA ARG A 174 -31.30 -13.15 -15.20
C ARG A 174 -31.68 -14.38 -16.02
N GLN A 175 -31.43 -15.58 -15.48
CA GLN A 175 -31.82 -16.83 -16.13
C GLN A 175 -33.33 -16.89 -16.37
N GLU A 176 -34.15 -16.51 -15.39
CA GLU A 176 -35.61 -16.43 -15.55
C GLU A 176 -36.00 -15.53 -16.74
N ILE A 177 -35.45 -14.30 -16.83
CA ILE A 177 -35.70 -13.37 -17.94
C ILE A 177 -35.22 -13.95 -19.28
N ASP A 178 -34.12 -14.69 -19.29
CA ASP A 178 -33.59 -15.35 -20.48
C ASP A 178 -34.46 -16.53 -20.95
N HIS A 179 -35.21 -17.16 -20.06
CA HIS A 179 -36.15 -18.23 -20.43
C HIS A 179 -37.54 -17.71 -20.82
N MET A 180 -37.92 -16.47 -20.48
CA MET A 180 -39.22 -15.89 -20.85
C MET A 180 -39.37 -15.65 -22.37
N SER A 181 -40.49 -16.05 -22.96
CA SER A 181 -40.81 -15.83 -24.39
C SER A 181 -41.22 -14.38 -24.68
N ILE A 182 -40.26 -13.45 -24.59
CA ILE A 182 -40.45 -12.00 -24.76
C ILE A 182 -39.66 -11.51 -25.98
N ALA A 183 -40.19 -10.48 -26.66
CA ALA A 183 -39.48 -9.79 -27.74
C ALA A 183 -38.06 -9.36 -27.34
N LYS A 184 -37.07 -9.55 -28.24
CA LYS A 184 -35.64 -9.31 -28.00
C LYS A 184 -35.32 -7.93 -27.39
N ARG A 185 -36.04 -6.88 -27.82
CA ARG A 185 -35.87 -5.51 -27.32
C ARG A 185 -36.31 -5.37 -25.85
N ASN A 186 -37.44 -5.96 -25.49
CA ASN A 186 -37.98 -5.91 -24.13
C ASN A 186 -37.10 -6.73 -23.18
N ARG A 187 -36.66 -7.92 -23.62
CA ARG A 187 -35.70 -8.73 -22.86
C ARG A 187 -34.42 -7.95 -22.56
N ARG A 188 -33.84 -7.27 -23.56
CA ARG A 188 -32.65 -6.43 -23.36
C ARG A 188 -32.89 -5.33 -22.32
N ASN A 189 -34.04 -4.67 -22.34
CA ASN A 189 -34.36 -3.62 -21.38
C ASN A 189 -34.52 -4.19 -19.96
N LEU A 190 -35.18 -5.35 -19.81
CA LEU A 190 -35.32 -6.03 -18.52
C LEU A 190 -33.97 -6.47 -17.94
N LEU A 191 -33.09 -7.06 -18.77
CA LEU A 191 -31.73 -7.41 -18.35
C LEU A 191 -30.91 -6.18 -17.94
N GLN A 192 -31.07 -5.06 -18.66
CA GLN A 192 -30.42 -3.80 -18.26
C GLN A 192 -30.92 -3.31 -16.90
N LEU A 193 -32.23 -3.35 -16.66
CA LEU A 193 -32.81 -2.96 -15.37
C LEU A 193 -32.31 -3.87 -14.24
N VAL A 194 -32.33 -5.19 -14.44
CA VAL A 194 -31.81 -6.17 -13.47
C VAL A 194 -30.34 -5.93 -13.12
N ASN A 195 -29.48 -5.68 -14.11
CA ASN A 195 -28.08 -5.36 -13.86
C ASN A 195 -27.90 -4.07 -13.04
N LYS A 196 -28.83 -3.11 -13.14
CA LYS A 196 -28.82 -1.89 -12.31
C LYS A 196 -29.26 -2.15 -10.89
N HIS A 197 -30.31 -2.95 -10.68
CA HIS A 197 -30.68 -3.37 -9.32
C HIS A 197 -29.59 -4.22 -8.66
N GLU A 198 -28.93 -5.11 -9.40
CA GLU A 198 -27.79 -5.88 -8.89
C GLU A 198 -26.66 -4.94 -8.45
N ALA A 199 -26.31 -3.96 -9.29
CA ALA A 199 -25.30 -2.97 -8.96
C ALA A 199 -25.67 -2.16 -7.69
N GLU A 200 -26.93 -1.77 -7.54
CA GLU A 200 -27.41 -1.07 -6.35
C GLU A 200 -27.31 -1.94 -5.10
N ALA A 201 -27.79 -3.17 -5.17
CA ALA A 201 -27.77 -4.13 -4.07
C ALA A 201 -26.33 -4.40 -3.60
N LEU A 202 -25.39 -4.58 -4.55
CA LEU A 202 -23.98 -4.79 -4.24
C LEU A 202 -23.34 -3.58 -3.57
N VAL A 203 -23.65 -2.36 -4.01
CA VAL A 203 -23.10 -1.15 -3.39
C VAL A 203 -23.68 -0.93 -2.00
N LYS A 204 -25.00 -1.08 -1.82
CA LYS A 204 -25.66 -0.98 -0.51
C LYS A 204 -25.11 -2.01 0.48
N ALA A 205 -24.92 -3.26 0.03
CA ALA A 205 -24.37 -4.32 0.87
C ALA A 205 -22.94 -4.04 1.36
N ARG A 206 -22.14 -3.25 0.64
CA ARG A 206 -20.76 -2.89 1.05
C ARG A 206 -20.66 -1.82 2.12
N ILE A 207 -21.68 -0.97 2.27
CA ILE A 207 -21.68 0.14 3.23
C ILE A 207 -21.40 -0.33 4.67
N PRO A 208 -22.16 -1.28 5.25
CA PRO A 208 -21.95 -1.68 6.65
C PRO A 208 -20.56 -2.31 6.88
N PHE A 209 -20.03 -3.05 5.90
CA PHE A 209 -18.67 -3.61 6.00
C PHE A 209 -17.58 -2.53 5.95
N GLN A 210 -17.83 -1.43 5.23
CA GLN A 210 -16.92 -0.29 5.22
C GLN A 210 -16.96 0.49 6.54
N GLU A 211 -18.14 0.63 7.16
CA GLU A 211 -18.31 1.21 8.49
C GLU A 211 -17.54 0.40 9.55
N GLN A 212 -17.69 -0.92 9.56
CA GLN A 212 -16.91 -1.81 10.46
C GLN A 212 -15.39 -1.64 10.30
N ARG A 213 -14.90 -1.47 9.07
CA ARG A 213 -13.47 -1.21 8.83
C ARG A 213 -13.02 0.17 9.31
N ILE A 214 -13.91 1.17 9.28
CA ILE A 214 -13.65 2.52 9.78
C ILE A 214 -13.62 2.50 11.30
N GLU A 215 -14.57 1.82 11.96
CA GLU A 215 -14.62 1.64 13.41
C GLU A 215 -13.37 0.93 13.92
N LEU A 216 -12.99 -0.20 13.32
CA LEU A 216 -11.76 -0.91 13.69
C LEU A 216 -10.50 -0.05 13.54
N ARG A 217 -10.50 0.90 12.58
CA ARG A 217 -9.39 1.85 12.41
C ARG A 217 -9.39 2.92 13.51
N LYS A 218 -10.54 3.28 14.08
CA LYS A 218 -10.61 4.18 15.24
C LYS A 218 -10.09 3.46 16.49
N ASP A 219 -10.46 2.21 16.67
CA ASP A 219 -10.05 1.40 17.82
C ASP A 219 -8.56 1.06 17.79
N ILE A 220 -8.02 0.76 16.60
CA ILE A 220 -6.61 0.41 16.39
C ILE A 220 -6.02 1.35 15.32
N PRO A 221 -5.67 2.60 15.69
CA PRO A 221 -5.27 3.64 14.74
C PRO A 221 -3.85 3.44 14.19
N PHE A 222 -3.05 2.59 14.85
CA PHE A 222 -1.67 2.32 14.48
C PHE A 222 -1.51 1.11 13.54
N THR A 223 -0.47 1.16 12.72
CA THR A 223 -0.10 0.11 11.75
C THR A 223 1.37 -0.30 11.83
N SER A 224 2.18 0.54 12.47
CA SER A 224 3.60 0.30 12.71
C SER A 224 3.91 0.49 14.19
N TRP A 225 5.01 -0.12 14.64
CA TRP A 225 5.50 -0.01 16.01
C TRP A 225 5.72 1.45 16.44
N ASN A 226 6.24 2.31 15.56
CA ASN A 226 6.42 3.73 15.85
C ASN A 226 5.06 4.45 16.03
N SER A 227 4.07 4.17 15.17
CA SER A 227 2.73 4.76 15.34
C SER A 227 2.04 4.29 16.62
N PHE A 228 2.30 3.05 17.06
CA PHE A 228 1.83 2.53 18.34
C PHE A 228 2.49 3.25 19.51
N LEU A 229 3.82 3.41 19.50
CA LEU A 229 4.54 4.14 20.55
C LEU A 229 4.08 5.60 20.64
N ARG A 230 3.82 6.25 19.51
CA ARG A 230 3.25 7.61 19.50
C ARG A 230 1.88 7.62 20.15
N HIS A 231 1.00 6.71 19.76
CA HIS A 231 -0.34 6.58 20.32
C HIS A 231 -0.34 6.32 21.84
N GLU A 232 0.50 5.39 22.31
CA GLU A 232 0.68 5.11 23.75
C GLU A 232 1.30 6.31 24.48
N SER A 233 2.22 7.04 23.86
CA SER A 233 2.80 8.24 24.47
C SER A 233 1.79 9.40 24.57
N GLU A 234 0.91 9.56 23.59
CA GLU A 234 -0.21 10.51 23.63
C GLU A 234 -1.22 10.15 24.73
N GLN A 235 -1.32 8.86 25.09
CA GLN A 235 -2.10 8.36 26.22
C GLN A 235 -1.37 8.48 27.58
N GLY A 236 -0.16 9.04 27.62
CA GLY A 236 0.60 9.29 28.85
C GLY A 236 1.58 8.18 29.25
N ASN A 237 1.88 7.23 28.36
CA ASN A 237 2.85 6.17 28.65
C ASN A 237 4.30 6.71 28.58
N GLU A 238 4.89 6.95 29.74
CA GLU A 238 6.26 7.48 29.87
C GLU A 238 7.33 6.55 29.29
N VAL A 239 7.12 5.23 29.36
CA VAL A 239 8.03 4.23 28.79
C VAL A 239 8.01 4.33 27.27
N ALA A 240 6.84 4.49 26.65
CA ALA A 240 6.72 4.70 25.21
C ALA A 240 7.42 6.00 24.76
N LEU A 241 7.25 7.09 25.53
CA LEU A 241 7.92 8.37 25.30
C LEU A 241 9.44 8.25 25.43
N ALA A 242 9.94 7.51 26.42
CA ALA A 242 11.36 7.25 26.61
C ALA A 242 11.95 6.44 25.44
N ILE A 243 11.20 5.46 24.90
CA ILE A 243 11.62 4.72 23.71
C ILE A 243 11.71 5.66 22.49
N LEU A 244 10.72 6.52 22.26
CA LEU A 244 10.73 7.50 21.17
C LEU A 244 11.92 8.47 21.29
N ARG A 245 12.13 9.06 22.47
CA ARG A 245 13.26 9.98 22.74
C ARG A 245 14.62 9.33 22.58
N SER A 246 14.76 8.07 23.00
CA SER A 246 16.02 7.31 22.83
C SER A 246 16.38 7.05 21.37
N ARG A 247 15.42 7.25 20.45
CA ARG A 247 15.52 6.91 19.04
C ARG A 247 15.51 8.13 18.13
N GLU A 248 14.83 9.21 18.51
CA GLU A 248 14.89 10.52 17.86
C GLU A 248 16.31 11.13 17.95
N ALA A 249 17.07 10.78 18.99
CA ALA A 249 18.50 11.06 19.09
C ALA A 249 19.38 10.35 18.03
N VAL A 250 18.81 9.47 17.18
CA VAL A 250 19.54 8.67 16.17
C VAL A 250 19.06 8.93 14.74
N VAL A 251 17.86 9.49 14.53
CA VAL A 251 17.30 9.73 13.19
C VAL A 251 16.53 11.03 13.17
N GLU A 252 17.06 12.03 12.48
CA GLU A 252 16.35 13.27 12.17
C GLU A 252 15.19 12.98 11.20
N ALA A 253 14.00 13.37 11.64
CA ALA A 253 12.69 13.42 10.98
C ALA A 253 12.49 12.70 9.61
N GLU A 254 11.61 11.69 9.60
CA GLU A 254 10.84 11.35 8.40
C GLU A 254 9.32 11.51 8.61
N VAL A 255 8.80 12.41 7.78
CA VAL A 255 7.44 12.72 7.33
C VAL A 255 6.27 11.93 7.96
N PRO A 256 5.25 12.61 8.53
CA PRO A 256 4.03 11.94 8.97
C PRO A 256 3.36 11.23 7.79
N ALA A 257 2.86 10.02 8.03
CA ALA A 257 2.14 9.19 7.07
C ALA A 257 0.84 9.87 6.58
N SER A 258 0.95 10.88 5.74
CA SER A 258 -0.16 11.63 5.13
C SER A 258 -0.27 11.32 3.63
N SER A 259 -0.45 10.05 3.28
CA SER A 259 -0.76 9.66 1.89
C SER A 259 -1.91 8.68 1.73
N PHE A 260 -2.57 8.27 2.81
CA PHE A 260 -3.59 7.20 2.74
C PHE A 260 -5.05 7.68 2.76
N ALA A 261 -5.29 8.99 2.87
CA ALA A 261 -6.64 9.57 2.78
C ALA A 261 -7.21 9.62 1.34
N ARG A 262 -6.40 9.37 0.31
CA ARG A 262 -6.79 9.62 -1.09
C ARG A 262 -7.75 8.58 -1.67
N ASN A 263 -7.90 7.40 -1.05
CA ASN A 263 -8.71 6.29 -1.57
C ASN A 263 -9.88 5.84 -0.68
N SER A 264 -10.19 6.54 0.41
CA SER A 264 -11.44 6.28 1.15
C SER A 264 -12.61 6.91 0.39
N PHE A 265 -12.99 6.29 -0.72
CA PHE A 265 -14.15 6.65 -1.50
C PHE A 265 -15.42 6.67 -0.63
N ASN A 266 -16.25 7.70 -0.81
CA ASN A 266 -17.61 7.76 -0.28
C ASN A 266 -18.46 6.65 -0.91
N ALA A 267 -18.47 5.46 -0.31
CA ALA A 267 -19.35 4.36 -0.71
C ALA A 267 -20.82 4.78 -0.68
N VAL A 268 -21.19 5.62 0.29
CA VAL A 268 -22.52 6.25 0.39
C VAL A 268 -22.84 7.10 -0.85
N GLY A 269 -21.92 7.96 -1.29
CA GLY A 269 -22.10 8.76 -2.51
C GLY A 269 -22.19 7.91 -3.78
N THR A 270 -21.48 6.79 -3.82
CA THR A 270 -21.60 5.81 -4.91
C THR A 270 -22.94 5.08 -4.87
N ALA A 271 -23.46 4.74 -3.69
CA ALA A 271 -24.75 4.10 -3.50
C ALA A 271 -25.90 4.99 -3.97
N LEU A 272 -25.93 6.25 -3.48
CA LEU A 272 -26.92 7.25 -3.86
C LEU A 272 -26.98 7.45 -5.38
N TYR A 273 -25.82 7.48 -6.04
CA TYR A 273 -25.76 7.58 -7.49
C TYR A 273 -26.40 6.38 -8.19
N VAL A 274 -26.08 5.15 -7.77
CA VAL A 274 -26.61 3.95 -8.42
C VAL A 274 -28.13 3.85 -8.20
N THR A 275 -28.62 4.23 -7.02
CA THR A 275 -30.06 4.35 -6.73
C THR A 275 -30.75 5.35 -7.67
N LYS A 276 -30.22 6.58 -7.79
CA LYS A 276 -30.75 7.61 -8.69
C LYS A 276 -30.75 7.16 -10.16
N GLU A 277 -29.72 6.42 -10.59
CA GLU A 277 -29.64 5.88 -11.94
C GLU A 277 -30.72 4.82 -12.21
N ARG A 278 -31.01 3.96 -11.23
CA ARG A 278 -32.10 2.97 -11.31
C ARG A 278 -33.47 3.64 -11.38
N GLU A 279 -33.78 4.52 -10.43
CA GLU A 279 -35.07 5.22 -10.33
C GLU A 279 -35.42 5.95 -11.64
N LEU A 280 -34.41 6.59 -12.26
CA LEU A 280 -34.58 7.29 -13.53
C LEU A 280 -34.93 6.34 -14.70
N LEU A 281 -34.44 5.10 -14.68
CA LEU A 281 -34.75 4.12 -15.72
C LEU A 281 -36.17 3.55 -15.56
N GLU A 282 -36.65 3.39 -14.33
CA GLU A 282 -37.99 2.89 -13.99
C GLU A 282 -39.11 3.88 -14.32
N ARG A 283 -38.84 5.18 -14.24
CA ARG A 283 -39.81 6.26 -14.54
C ARG A 283 -40.50 6.08 -15.89
N THR A 284 -41.81 5.92 -15.94
CA THR A 284 -42.58 5.78 -17.20
C THR A 284 -43.08 7.11 -17.75
N ASP A 285 -43.01 8.17 -16.94
CA ASP A 285 -43.47 9.53 -17.23
C ASP A 285 -42.51 10.35 -18.09
N ILE A 286 -41.25 9.90 -18.24
CA ILE A 286 -40.21 10.61 -18.99
C ILE A 286 -39.92 9.93 -20.33
N SER A 287 -39.88 10.74 -21.39
CA SER A 287 -39.48 10.28 -22.73
C SER A 287 -38.07 9.68 -22.76
N SER A 288 -37.83 8.78 -23.71
CA SER A 288 -36.51 8.12 -23.84
C SER A 288 -35.34 9.10 -24.04
N ASN A 289 -35.59 10.27 -24.62
CA ASN A 289 -34.59 11.34 -24.78
C ASN A 289 -34.38 12.11 -23.47
N GLY A 290 -35.46 12.42 -22.72
CA GLY A 290 -35.35 13.03 -21.39
C GLY A 290 -34.56 12.16 -20.41
N LYS A 291 -34.78 10.84 -20.42
CA LYS A 291 -33.99 9.90 -19.61
C LYS A 291 -32.50 9.93 -19.95
N LYS A 292 -32.14 9.98 -21.24
CA LYS A 292 -30.73 10.06 -21.68
C LYS A 292 -30.07 11.34 -21.19
N SER A 293 -30.77 12.47 -21.25
CA SER A 293 -30.25 13.75 -20.77
C SER A 293 -30.03 13.74 -19.26
N LEU A 294 -31.00 13.25 -18.48
CA LEU A 294 -30.86 13.15 -17.02
C LEU A 294 -29.75 12.17 -16.60
N LEU A 295 -29.58 11.05 -17.31
CA LEU A 295 -28.46 10.13 -17.09
C LEU A 295 -27.10 10.80 -17.37
N ALA A 296 -27.04 11.69 -18.36
CA ALA A 296 -25.83 12.45 -18.67
C ALA A 296 -25.49 13.44 -17.55
N VAL A 297 -26.50 14.09 -16.96
CA VAL A 297 -26.36 14.99 -15.80
C VAL A 297 -25.90 14.24 -14.57
N LEU A 298 -26.57 13.14 -14.20
CA LEU A 298 -26.15 12.30 -13.07
C LEU A 298 -24.68 11.85 -13.22
N ARG A 299 -24.25 11.48 -14.43
CA ARG A 299 -22.87 11.10 -14.69
C ARG A 299 -21.90 12.25 -14.43
N MET A 300 -22.27 13.48 -14.78
CA MET A 300 -21.47 14.67 -14.49
C MET A 300 -21.41 14.94 -12.99
N GLU A 301 -22.55 14.89 -12.28
CA GLU A 301 -22.60 15.04 -10.81
C GLU A 301 -21.66 14.06 -10.10
N LYS A 302 -21.68 12.78 -10.51
CA LYS A 302 -20.79 11.75 -9.95
C LYS A 302 -19.32 12.05 -10.19
N LEU A 303 -18.99 12.58 -11.37
CA LEU A 303 -17.61 12.88 -11.75
C LEU A 303 -17.07 14.05 -10.94
N ILE A 304 -17.86 15.12 -10.80
CA ILE A 304 -17.50 16.30 -10.01
C ILE A 304 -17.42 15.95 -8.52
N GLY A 305 -18.36 15.14 -8.00
CA GLY A 305 -18.33 14.66 -6.61
C GLY A 305 -17.13 13.78 -6.24
N LYS A 306 -16.35 13.29 -7.22
CA LYS A 306 -15.11 12.53 -7.01
C LYS A 306 -13.85 13.39 -6.96
N ARG A 307 -13.93 14.67 -7.29
CA ARG A 307 -12.78 15.57 -7.34
C ARG A 307 -12.55 16.29 -6.00
N PRO A 308 -11.29 16.68 -5.69
CA PRO A 308 -10.98 17.45 -4.50
C PRO A 308 -11.72 18.80 -4.49
N ALA A 309 -11.95 19.34 -3.28
CA ALA A 309 -12.79 20.52 -3.07
C ALA A 309 -12.32 21.80 -3.81
N GLN A 310 -11.09 21.83 -4.31
CA GLN A 310 -10.52 22.92 -5.12
C GLN A 310 -11.04 23.00 -6.57
N SER A 311 -11.58 21.91 -7.15
CA SER A 311 -12.08 21.96 -8.53
C SER A 311 -13.49 22.54 -8.58
N SER A 312 -13.74 23.49 -9.49
CA SER A 312 -15.02 24.19 -9.69
C SER A 312 -16.23 23.28 -9.49
N LYS A 313 -16.89 23.40 -8.32
CA LYS A 313 -18.11 22.65 -7.97
C LYS A 313 -19.35 23.20 -8.66
N ASP A 314 -19.24 24.41 -9.21
CA ASP A 314 -20.36 25.14 -9.78
C ASP A 314 -20.35 24.99 -11.30
N TYR A 315 -21.35 24.25 -11.78
CA TYR A 315 -21.65 24.11 -13.20
C TYR A 315 -23.15 24.21 -13.40
N THR A 316 -23.55 24.80 -14.51
CA THR A 316 -24.93 24.78 -14.98
C THR A 316 -25.04 23.81 -16.15
N TRP A 317 -26.24 23.28 -16.37
CA TRP A 317 -26.49 22.43 -17.52
C TRP A 317 -27.81 22.81 -18.19
N GLN A 318 -27.85 22.62 -19.50
CA GLN A 318 -29.04 22.82 -20.33
C GLN A 318 -29.12 21.71 -21.39
N VAL A 319 -30.31 21.51 -21.94
CA VAL A 319 -30.56 20.52 -22.99
C VAL A 319 -31.06 21.27 -24.22
N ASP A 320 -30.33 21.17 -25.32
CA ASP A 320 -30.75 21.74 -26.60
C ASP A 320 -31.98 21.00 -27.16
N ASN A 321 -32.70 21.62 -28.09
CA ASN A 321 -33.86 21.07 -28.80
C ASN A 321 -33.53 19.74 -29.53
N LYS A 322 -32.25 19.51 -29.82
CA LYS A 322 -31.72 18.26 -30.40
C LYS A 322 -31.37 17.17 -29.36
N GLY A 323 -31.61 17.44 -28.07
CA GLY A 323 -31.29 16.54 -26.96
C GLY A 323 -29.80 16.51 -26.57
N ILE A 324 -29.02 17.51 -26.99
CA ILE A 324 -27.59 17.64 -26.62
C ILE A 324 -27.52 18.26 -25.23
N VAL A 325 -26.79 17.60 -24.32
CA VAL A 325 -26.59 18.13 -22.96
C VAL A 325 -25.34 18.98 -22.93
N ILE A 326 -25.48 20.24 -22.53
CA ILE A 326 -24.41 21.22 -22.48
C ILE A 326 -24.13 21.54 -21.02
N PHE A 327 -22.91 21.29 -20.57
CA PHE A 327 -22.39 21.64 -19.25
C PHE A 327 -21.51 22.88 -19.36
N THR A 328 -21.84 23.93 -18.62
CA THR A 328 -21.07 25.17 -18.55
C THR A 328 -20.48 25.31 -17.15
N PHE A 329 -19.15 25.39 -17.07
CA PHE A 329 -18.41 25.49 -15.81
C PHE A 329 -18.10 26.95 -15.48
N ALA A 330 -17.95 27.29 -14.20
CA ALA A 330 -17.67 28.67 -13.78
C ALA A 330 -16.33 29.23 -14.33
N ASN A 331 -15.40 28.35 -14.72
CA ASN A 331 -14.15 28.71 -15.40
C ASN A 331 -14.32 29.01 -16.91
N GLY A 332 -15.56 29.17 -17.39
CA GLY A 332 -15.91 29.42 -18.79
C GLY A 332 -15.79 28.19 -19.71
N GLY A 333 -15.37 27.04 -19.16
CA GLY A 333 -15.27 25.78 -19.89
C GLY A 333 -16.64 25.23 -20.27
N ILE A 334 -16.74 24.63 -21.46
CA ILE A 334 -17.97 23.98 -21.93
C ILE A 334 -17.69 22.53 -22.31
N VAL A 335 -18.52 21.60 -21.82
CA VAL A 335 -18.55 20.19 -22.24
C VAL A 335 -19.93 19.87 -22.79
N ARG A 336 -19.99 19.35 -24.03
CA ARG A 336 -21.25 18.99 -24.71
C ARG A 336 -21.31 17.49 -24.93
N ASP A 337 -22.34 16.84 -24.41
CA ASP A 337 -22.65 15.44 -24.70
C ASP A 337 -23.70 15.33 -25.80
N THR A 338 -23.26 14.89 -26.99
CA THR A 338 -24.15 14.66 -28.15
C THR A 338 -24.72 13.23 -28.18
N GLY A 339 -24.40 12.40 -27.19
CA GLY A 339 -24.74 10.98 -27.18
C GLY A 339 -23.63 10.09 -27.73
N GLN A 340 -23.15 10.37 -28.95
CA GLN A 340 -22.10 9.58 -29.64
C GLN A 340 -20.68 10.11 -29.43
N LYS A 341 -20.54 11.43 -29.26
CA LYS A 341 -19.28 12.12 -29.01
C LYS A 341 -19.45 13.17 -27.91
N VAL A 342 -18.40 13.41 -27.16
CA VAL A 342 -18.30 14.47 -26.16
C VAL A 342 -17.38 15.54 -26.73
N LEU A 343 -17.89 16.76 -26.85
CA LEU A 343 -17.14 17.91 -27.35
C LEU A 343 -16.76 18.79 -26.17
N PHE A 344 -15.61 19.45 -26.23
CA PHE A 344 -15.21 20.42 -25.21
C PHE A 344 -14.62 21.70 -25.81
N SER A 345 -14.64 22.79 -25.05
CA SER A 345 -14.04 24.06 -25.45
C SER A 345 -12.50 23.97 -25.44
N VAL A 346 -11.86 24.45 -26.50
CA VAL A 346 -10.40 24.52 -26.61
C VAL A 346 -9.86 25.67 -25.76
N GLY A 347 -8.69 25.51 -25.13
CA GLY A 347 -8.04 26.58 -24.37
C GLY A 347 -8.14 26.47 -22.85
N ASN A 348 -8.84 25.45 -22.31
CA ASN A 348 -8.89 25.19 -20.87
C ASN A 348 -8.50 23.72 -20.58
N ALA A 349 -7.34 23.53 -19.95
CA ALA A 349 -6.78 22.22 -19.63
C ALA A 349 -7.67 21.44 -18.65
N GLU A 350 -8.29 22.12 -17.67
CA GLU A 350 -9.21 21.49 -16.73
C GLU A 350 -10.42 20.93 -17.48
N THR A 351 -11.01 21.73 -18.39
CA THR A 351 -12.17 21.34 -19.21
C THR A 351 -11.89 20.12 -20.07
N ALA A 352 -10.70 20.05 -20.68
CA ALA A 352 -10.25 18.89 -21.44
C ALA A 352 -10.15 17.64 -20.55
N GLU A 353 -9.64 17.79 -19.33
CA GLU A 353 -9.58 16.70 -18.36
C GLU A 353 -10.97 16.26 -17.89
N ILE A 354 -11.90 17.21 -17.62
CA ILE A 354 -13.30 16.89 -17.26
C ILE A 354 -13.92 16.06 -18.38
N ALA A 355 -13.78 16.52 -19.63
CA ALA A 355 -14.34 15.85 -20.78
C ALA A 355 -13.76 14.44 -20.95
N ARG A 356 -12.45 14.26 -20.74
CA ARG A 356 -11.78 12.95 -20.76
C ARG A 356 -12.33 12.01 -19.71
N LEU A 357 -12.40 12.45 -18.45
CA LEU A 357 -12.95 11.66 -17.35
C LEU A 357 -14.43 11.34 -17.59
N TYR A 358 -15.19 12.26 -18.18
CA TYR A 358 -16.59 12.08 -18.50
C TYR A 358 -16.78 11.03 -19.60
N GLY A 359 -15.98 11.10 -20.66
CA GLY A 359 -15.93 10.09 -21.72
C GLY A 359 -15.57 8.72 -21.17
N GLN A 360 -14.58 8.63 -20.27
CA GLN A 360 -14.21 7.37 -19.60
C GLN A 360 -15.33 6.81 -18.72
N ALA A 361 -16.04 7.68 -17.98
CA ALA A 361 -17.20 7.27 -17.20
C ALA A 361 -18.37 6.79 -18.08
N LYS A 362 -18.46 7.28 -19.33
CA LYS A 362 -19.51 6.94 -20.28
C LYS A 362 -19.22 5.68 -21.10
N TRP A 363 -17.99 5.51 -21.58
CA TRP A 363 -17.62 4.45 -22.54
C TRP A 363 -16.52 3.50 -22.04
N GLY A 364 -16.05 3.66 -20.79
CA GLY A 364 -15.00 2.84 -20.20
C GLY A 364 -13.60 3.24 -20.66
N LYS A 365 -12.66 2.28 -20.69
CA LYS A 365 -11.25 2.54 -21.06
C LYS A 365 -11.03 2.77 -22.57
N ASN A 366 -12.04 2.50 -23.41
CA ASN A 366 -11.93 2.53 -24.87
C ASN A 366 -12.28 3.90 -25.46
N VAL A 367 -11.65 4.94 -24.94
CA VAL A 367 -11.94 6.33 -25.30
C VAL A 367 -10.77 6.93 -26.06
N CYS A 368 -11.07 7.52 -27.21
CA CYS A 368 -10.11 8.24 -28.04
C CYS A 368 -10.40 9.75 -27.93
N MET A 369 -9.33 10.55 -27.91
CA MET A 369 -9.40 12.00 -27.94
C MET A 369 -8.71 12.46 -29.22
N GLU A 370 -9.47 13.14 -30.07
CA GLU A 370 -8.95 13.81 -31.27
C GLU A 370 -9.33 15.29 -31.18
N ASN A 371 -8.33 16.16 -31.08
CA ASN A 371 -8.50 17.60 -30.89
C ASN A 371 -9.45 17.90 -29.70
N ASN A 372 -10.60 18.50 -29.99
CA ASN A 372 -11.61 18.91 -29.01
C ASN A 372 -12.78 17.91 -28.90
N LYS A 373 -12.59 16.68 -29.37
CA LYS A 373 -13.63 15.65 -29.46
C LYS A 373 -13.17 14.37 -28.78
N ILE A 374 -14.11 13.74 -28.10
CA ILE A 374 -13.91 12.48 -27.40
C ILE A 374 -14.99 11.51 -27.85
N PHE A 375 -14.60 10.32 -28.25
CA PHE A 375 -15.53 9.32 -28.77
C PHE A 375 -15.08 7.90 -28.41
N TRP A 376 -15.99 6.96 -28.60
CA TRP A 376 -15.74 5.54 -28.34
C TRP A 376 -14.99 4.89 -29.50
N LYS A 377 -13.87 4.21 -29.23
CA LYS A 377 -12.95 3.64 -30.23
C LYS A 377 -13.63 2.75 -31.30
N LYS A 378 -14.68 2.02 -30.92
CA LYS A 378 -15.44 1.15 -31.83
C LYS A 378 -16.22 1.91 -32.93
N ILE A 379 -16.48 3.20 -32.73
CA ILE A 379 -17.15 4.06 -33.71
C ILE A 379 -16.17 4.50 -34.81
N GLN A 380 -14.89 4.71 -34.46
CA GLN A 380 -13.84 5.05 -35.41
C GLN A 380 -13.54 3.89 -36.37
N GLU A 381 -13.45 2.66 -35.86
CA GLU A 381 -13.24 1.45 -36.66
C GLU A 381 -14.38 1.20 -37.67
N ARG A 382 -15.63 1.58 -37.33
CA ARG A 382 -16.77 1.51 -38.26
C ARG A 382 -16.75 2.61 -39.32
N GLN A 383 -16.22 3.79 -39.02
CA GLN A 383 -16.15 4.91 -39.96
C GLN A 383 -14.95 4.84 -40.90
N GLN A 384 -13.86 4.19 -40.50
CA GLN A 384 -12.69 3.92 -41.36
C GLN A 384 -12.82 2.63 -42.19
N GLY A 385 -13.86 1.82 -41.95
CA GLY A 385 -14.09 0.53 -42.61
C GLY A 385 -14.86 0.59 -43.93
N TRP A 386 -14.78 1.68 -44.70
CA TRP A 386 -15.35 1.84 -46.07
C TRP A 386 -14.30 2.40 -47.04
N SER A 387 -13.05 1.92 -46.94
CA SER A 387 -12.06 2.00 -48.03
C SER A 387 -11.39 0.65 -48.18
N ARG A 388 -12.08 -0.28 -48.86
CA ARG A 388 -11.46 -1.38 -49.60
C ARG A 388 -12.25 -1.59 -50.87
#